data_AF-A0A5C3MLW4-F1
#
_entry.id   AF-A0A5C3MLW4-F1
#
_cell.length_a   1.000
_cell.length_b   1.000
_cell.length_c   1.000
_cell.angle_alpha   90.00
_cell.angle_beta   90.00
_cell.angle_gamma   90.00
#
_symmetry.space_group_name_H-M   'P 1'
#
loop_
_entity.id
_entity.type
_entity.pdbx_description
1 polymer ?
#
loop_
_entity_poly.entity_id
_entity_poly.type
_entity_poly.pdbx_seq_one_letter_code
_entity_poly.pdbx_strand_id
1 'polypeptide(L)'
;MYPTYDQERCLQYQEDVPIEIDLCDLLQTLKLDSAHKGKTAENVMLAPPPVNVQDELMIEDPSYQSDGGSECSSSSSSHNHQEESYGCAYLQTIRSQLDNYPTTGGEYLEAIFTHREILLSFPAAHHQCARGFSDLAYMLEQRAWRADREADTEAVTAFRHEAWTIAATISTPSKQRAESSNAKSSFACLMPAMY
;
A
#
# COMPACT_ATOMS: atom_id res chain seq x y z
N MET A 1 14.12 34.51 -27.35
CA MET A 1 15.23 33.55 -27.49
C MET A 1 15.44 32.96 -26.09
N TYR A 2 14.69 31.90 -25.76
CA TYR A 2 14.70 31.28 -24.44
C TYR A 2 15.64 30.07 -24.46
N PRO A 3 16.42 29.81 -23.40
CA PRO A 3 17.26 28.63 -23.33
C PRO A 3 16.40 27.39 -23.05
N THR A 4 16.51 26.40 -23.94
CA THR A 4 16.03 25.03 -23.75
C THR A 4 16.88 24.38 -22.66
N TYR A 5 16.28 24.10 -21.50
CA TYR A 5 16.90 23.25 -20.48
C TYR A 5 16.68 21.79 -20.86
N ASP A 6 17.79 21.07 -21.03
CA ASP A 6 17.88 19.63 -21.26
C ASP A 6 17.22 18.85 -20.11
N GLN A 7 16.09 18.21 -20.42
CA GLN A 7 15.31 17.36 -19.52
C GLN A 7 15.52 15.88 -19.88
N GLU A 8 16.77 15.44 -20.03
CA GLU A 8 17.09 14.07 -20.44
C GLU A 8 18.10 13.34 -19.52
N ARG A 9 18.23 13.71 -18.24
CA ARG A 9 19.28 13.11 -17.39
C ARG A 9 18.90 12.74 -15.95
N CYS A 10 17.69 12.24 -15.71
CA CYS A 10 17.29 11.65 -14.43
C CYS A 10 16.64 10.26 -14.55
N LEU A 11 17.02 9.46 -15.55
CA LEU A 11 16.57 8.06 -15.71
C LEU A 11 17.73 7.08 -15.91
N GLN A 12 18.76 7.16 -15.07
CA GLN A 12 19.80 6.15 -15.02
C GLN A 12 20.28 6.06 -13.58
N TYR A 13 19.64 5.21 -12.78
CA TYR A 13 20.23 4.42 -11.68
C TYR A 13 19.06 3.67 -11.02
N GLN A 14 18.40 2.81 -11.80
CA GLN A 14 17.68 1.68 -11.25
C GLN A 14 18.65 0.51 -11.35
N GLU A 15 19.58 0.46 -10.40
CA GLU A 15 20.40 -0.73 -10.22
C GLU A 15 19.44 -1.85 -9.80
N ASP A 16 19.20 -2.76 -10.73
CA ASP A 16 18.66 -4.10 -10.45
C ASP A 16 19.68 -4.84 -9.57
N VAL A 17 19.70 -4.52 -8.28
CA VAL A 17 20.33 -5.38 -7.29
C VAL A 17 19.32 -6.49 -7.02
N PRO A 18 19.58 -7.76 -7.42
CA PRO A 18 18.77 -8.87 -6.96
C PRO A 18 18.96 -8.96 -5.44
N ILE A 19 17.98 -8.45 -4.70
CA ILE A 19 17.87 -8.67 -3.26
C ILE A 19 17.36 -10.11 -3.05
N GLU A 20 18.09 -11.10 -3.56
CA GLU A 20 18.08 -12.42 -2.96
C GLU A 20 18.94 -12.30 -1.70
N ILE A 21 18.39 -11.61 -0.69
CA ILE A 21 18.90 -11.73 0.67
C ILE A 21 18.55 -13.16 1.08
N ASP A 22 19.56 -14.03 1.10
CA ASP A 22 19.42 -15.35 1.67
C ASP A 22 19.06 -15.18 3.15
N LEU A 23 17.82 -15.53 3.51
CA LEU A 23 17.31 -15.46 4.87
C LEU A 23 18.21 -16.26 5.83
N CYS A 24 18.87 -17.32 5.34
CA CYS A 24 19.81 -18.10 6.13
C CYS A 24 21.08 -17.29 6.47
N ASP A 25 21.61 -16.52 5.52
CA ASP A 25 22.74 -15.63 5.76
C ASP A 25 22.34 -14.45 6.67
N LEU A 26 21.16 -13.88 6.47
CA LEU A 26 20.67 -12.79 7.34
C LEU A 26 20.50 -13.27 8.79
N LEU A 27 19.91 -14.45 9.00
CA LEU A 27 19.77 -15.07 10.33
C LEU A 27 21.13 -15.45 10.94
N GLN A 28 22.10 -15.86 10.14
CA GLN A 28 23.46 -16.12 10.60
C GLN A 28 24.21 -14.83 10.98
N THR A 29 23.97 -13.75 10.25
CA THR A 29 24.58 -12.42 10.50
C THR A 29 23.96 -11.74 11.73
N LEU A 30 22.67 -12.01 12.00
CA LEU A 30 21.95 -11.55 13.19
C LEU A 30 22.20 -12.44 14.43
N LYS A 31 23.30 -13.21 14.47
CA LYS A 31 23.80 -13.76 15.73
C LYS A 31 24.15 -12.60 16.65
N LEU A 32 23.18 -12.23 17.47
CA LEU A 32 23.34 -11.34 18.61
C LEU A 32 24.36 -12.00 19.54
N ASP A 33 25.61 -11.57 19.46
CA ASP A 33 26.60 -11.83 20.48
C ASP A 33 26.11 -11.14 21.76
N SER A 34 25.25 -11.82 22.50
CA SER A 34 24.72 -11.40 23.79
C SER A 34 25.83 -11.51 24.83
N ALA A 35 26.78 -10.58 24.76
CA ALA A 35 27.83 -10.35 25.73
C ALA A 35 27.92 -8.85 26.03
N HIS A 36 26.84 -8.26 26.53
CA HIS A 36 26.88 -6.93 27.12
C HIS A 36 26.76 -7.04 28.63
N LYS A 37 27.94 -7.18 29.24
CA LYS A 37 28.19 -6.97 30.67
C LYS A 37 27.87 -5.51 30.98
N GLY A 38 26.80 -5.30 31.73
CA GLY A 38 26.26 -3.98 32.04
C GLY A 38 27.30 -3.02 32.61
N LYS A 39 27.22 -1.77 32.14
CA LYS A 39 27.65 -0.59 32.87
C LYS A 39 26.60 0.51 32.69
N THR A 40 26.05 0.85 33.84
CA THR A 40 25.34 2.07 34.22
C THR A 40 26.02 3.37 33.79
N ALA A 41 25.21 4.43 33.76
CA ALA A 41 25.49 5.87 33.64
C ALA A 41 25.27 6.43 32.22
N GLU A 42 24.65 7.58 31.99
CA GLU A 42 24.01 8.58 32.85
C GLU A 42 23.04 9.40 31.98
N ASN A 43 22.07 10.01 32.66
CA ASN A 43 21.06 10.94 32.18
C ASN A 43 21.68 12.13 31.42
N VAL A 44 21.27 12.38 30.17
CA VAL A 44 21.46 13.70 29.52
C VAL A 44 20.14 14.17 28.95
N MET A 45 19.48 15.01 29.74
CA MET A 45 18.28 15.76 29.40
C MET A 45 18.72 16.97 28.57
N LEU A 46 18.65 16.86 27.24
CA LEU A 46 18.86 17.98 26.33
C LEU A 46 17.51 18.62 26.01
N ALA A 47 17.31 19.81 26.58
CA ALA A 47 16.15 20.66 26.33
C ALA A 47 16.15 21.18 24.88
N PRO A 48 15.01 21.17 24.18
CA PRO A 48 14.89 21.81 22.88
C PRO A 48 14.82 23.35 23.02
N PRO A 49 15.46 24.13 22.13
CA PRO A 49 15.36 25.59 22.12
C PRO A 49 13.97 26.06 21.65
N PRO A 50 13.50 27.23 22.11
CA PRO A 50 12.22 27.81 21.68
C PRO A 50 12.31 28.24 20.21
N VAL A 51 11.46 27.64 19.37
CA VAL A 51 11.30 28.05 17.96
C VAL A 51 10.32 29.22 17.93
N ASN A 52 10.82 30.35 17.43
CA ASN A 52 10.09 31.60 17.24
C ASN A 52 9.16 31.47 16.03
N VAL A 53 7.85 31.58 16.27
CA VAL A 53 6.80 31.54 15.26
C VAL A 53 6.65 32.95 14.69
N GLN A 54 6.99 33.14 13.42
CA GLN A 54 6.54 34.32 12.68
C GLN A 54 5.47 33.87 11.69
N ASP A 55 4.24 34.31 11.97
CA ASP A 55 3.12 34.37 11.05
C ASP A 55 3.53 35.19 9.81
N GLU A 56 3.58 34.54 8.63
CA GLU A 56 3.53 35.26 7.36
C GLU A 56 2.14 35.13 6.73
N LEU A 57 1.60 36.30 6.48
CA LEU A 57 0.27 36.66 6.02
C LEU A 57 -0.13 35.96 4.71
N MET A 58 -1.31 35.36 4.72
CA MET A 58 -2.01 34.89 3.52
C MET A 58 -2.48 36.10 2.70
N ILE A 59 -1.92 36.29 1.51
CA ILE A 59 -2.48 37.18 0.49
C ILE A 59 -3.56 36.42 -0.26
N GLU A 60 -4.80 36.89 -0.13
CA GLU A 60 -5.95 36.48 -0.92
C GLU A 60 -5.75 36.91 -2.38
N ASP A 61 -5.96 35.99 -3.32
CA ASP A 61 -6.23 36.34 -4.72
C ASP A 61 -7.61 35.78 -5.12
N PRO A 62 -8.58 36.64 -5.45
CA PRO A 62 -9.92 36.22 -5.81
C PRO A 62 -10.06 35.95 -7.31
N SER A 63 -10.85 34.91 -7.61
CA SER A 63 -11.62 34.75 -8.85
C SER A 63 -10.87 34.33 -10.12
N TYR A 64 -10.78 33.02 -10.32
CA TYR A 64 -10.70 32.44 -11.66
C TYR A 64 -12.01 31.70 -11.99
N GLN A 65 -12.97 32.43 -12.56
CA GLN A 65 -14.13 31.85 -13.23
C GLN A 65 -13.69 31.39 -14.62
N SER A 66 -13.58 30.08 -14.81
CA SER A 66 -13.37 29.47 -16.12
C SER A 66 -14.65 28.76 -16.55
N ASP A 67 -15.39 29.44 -17.42
CA ASP A 67 -16.60 28.93 -18.08
C ASP A 67 -16.19 28.05 -19.27
N GLY A 68 -15.71 26.85 -18.97
CA GLY A 68 -15.35 25.84 -19.96
C GLY A 68 -16.48 24.84 -20.18
N GLY A 69 -17.59 25.29 -20.77
CA GLY A 69 -18.70 24.42 -21.17
C GLY A 69 -18.24 23.41 -22.22
N SER A 70 -18.03 22.16 -21.80
CA SER A 70 -17.80 21.03 -22.70
C SER A 70 -18.98 20.07 -22.60
N GLU A 71 -19.82 20.13 -23.63
CA GLU A 71 -20.97 19.25 -23.81
C GLU A 71 -20.49 17.96 -24.47
N CYS A 72 -20.06 16.97 -23.68
CA CYS A 72 -19.82 15.63 -24.18
C CYS A 72 -21.08 14.76 -24.01
N SER A 73 -21.56 14.26 -25.14
CA SER A 73 -22.77 13.46 -25.25
C SER A 73 -22.71 12.22 -24.35
N SER A 74 -23.61 12.17 -23.37
CA SER A 74 -23.81 11.00 -22.52
C SER A 74 -24.62 9.97 -23.28
N SER A 75 -23.92 9.01 -23.90
CA SER A 75 -24.52 7.76 -24.35
C SER A 75 -24.93 6.96 -23.13
N SER A 76 -26.19 7.10 -22.73
CA SER A 76 -26.82 6.35 -21.65
C SER A 76 -26.97 4.87 -22.04
N SER A 77 -25.92 4.08 -21.83
CA SER A 77 -26.06 2.64 -21.68
C SER A 77 -26.51 2.37 -20.25
N SER A 78 -27.77 1.98 -20.10
CA SER A 78 -28.35 1.49 -18.85
C SER A 78 -27.75 0.13 -18.48
N HIS A 79 -26.44 0.09 -18.26
CA HIS A 79 -25.83 -0.94 -17.43
C HIS A 79 -26.10 -0.54 -15.99
N ASN A 80 -26.65 -1.46 -15.20
CA ASN A 80 -26.63 -1.32 -13.75
C ASN A 80 -25.20 -0.90 -13.36
N HIS A 81 -25.03 0.33 -12.85
CA HIS A 81 -23.80 0.77 -12.21
C HIS A 81 -23.63 -0.06 -10.94
N GLN A 82 -23.30 -1.34 -11.10
CA GLN A 82 -22.39 -1.96 -10.15
C GLN A 82 -21.09 -1.21 -10.40
N GLU A 83 -20.80 -0.21 -9.58
CA GLU A 83 -19.42 0.27 -9.44
C GLU A 83 -18.54 -0.98 -9.42
N GLU A 84 -17.68 -1.12 -10.42
CA GLU A 84 -16.77 -2.24 -10.51
C GLU A 84 -15.88 -2.19 -9.27
N SER A 85 -16.26 -2.95 -8.23
CA SER A 85 -15.59 -2.91 -6.95
C SER A 85 -14.37 -3.83 -7.03
N TYR A 86 -13.20 -3.22 -7.19
CA TYR A 86 -11.94 -3.95 -7.21
C TYR A 86 -11.52 -4.42 -5.82
N GLY A 87 -10.84 -5.57 -5.77
CA GLY A 87 -10.31 -6.17 -4.54
C GLY A 87 -11.07 -7.42 -4.08
N CYS A 88 -10.56 -8.07 -3.04
CA CYS A 88 -11.20 -9.24 -2.45
C CYS A 88 -12.45 -8.84 -1.63
N ALA A 89 -13.32 -9.82 -1.32
CA ALA A 89 -14.57 -9.60 -0.58
C ALA A 89 -14.37 -8.84 0.75
N TYR A 90 -13.22 -9.04 1.40
CA TYR A 90 -12.84 -8.30 2.60
C TYR A 90 -12.66 -6.80 2.33
N LEU A 91 -11.88 -6.42 1.31
CA LEU A 91 -11.71 -5.01 0.93
C LEU A 91 -13.01 -4.37 0.45
N GLN A 92 -13.86 -5.13 -0.24
CA GLN A 92 -15.19 -4.66 -0.65
C GLN A 92 -16.06 -4.34 0.58
N THR A 93 -15.94 -5.13 1.64
CA THR A 93 -16.64 -4.87 2.91
C THR A 93 -16.13 -3.59 3.56
N ILE A 94 -14.81 -3.38 3.62
CA ILE A 94 -14.22 -2.13 4.14
C ILE A 94 -14.69 -0.93 3.32
N ARG A 95 -14.68 -1.03 1.98
CA ARG A 95 -15.18 0.01 1.08
C ARG A 95 -16.63 0.38 1.38
N SER A 96 -17.50 -0.60 1.62
CA SER A 96 -18.92 -0.33 1.93
C SER A 96 -19.13 0.42 3.24
N GLN A 97 -18.17 0.34 4.17
CA GLN A 97 -18.23 0.98 5.48
C GLN A 97 -17.35 2.22 5.54
N LEU A 98 -16.70 2.61 4.43
CA LEU A 98 -15.62 3.58 4.46
C LEU A 98 -16.08 4.88 5.10
N ASP A 99 -17.24 5.41 4.73
CA ASP A 99 -17.76 6.71 5.21
C ASP A 99 -17.77 6.88 6.73
N ASN A 100 -17.93 5.78 7.46
CA ASN A 100 -17.93 5.73 8.93
C ASN A 100 -16.76 4.93 9.51
N TYR A 101 -15.79 4.57 8.67
CA TYR A 101 -14.63 3.78 9.06
C TYR A 101 -13.74 4.59 10.02
N PRO A 102 -13.49 4.09 11.24
CA PRO A 102 -12.58 4.73 12.18
C PRO A 102 -11.15 4.58 11.68
N THR A 103 -10.41 5.68 11.66
CA THR A 103 -8.97 5.69 11.35
C THR A 103 -8.12 6.01 12.57
N THR A 104 -8.69 6.70 13.56
CA THR A 104 -8.06 6.96 14.86
C THR A 104 -8.15 5.72 15.75
N GLY A 105 -6.98 5.16 16.10
CA GLY A 105 -6.90 3.93 16.91
C GLY A 105 -6.14 2.80 16.23
N GLY A 106 -5.81 2.96 14.94
CA GLY A 106 -5.03 1.98 14.17
C GLY A 106 -5.89 0.88 13.53
N GLU A 107 -7.21 1.05 13.44
CA GLU A 107 -8.13 0.08 12.84
C GLU A 107 -7.85 -0.15 11.35
N TYR A 108 -7.28 0.83 10.64
CA TYR A 108 -6.78 0.62 9.27
C TYR A 108 -5.59 -0.35 9.23
N LEU A 109 -4.75 -0.42 10.28
CA LEU A 109 -3.66 -1.39 10.38
C LEU A 109 -4.19 -2.79 10.59
N GLU A 110 -5.22 -2.96 11.43
CA GLU A 110 -5.90 -4.24 11.59
C GLU A 110 -6.43 -4.72 10.24
N ALA A 111 -7.06 -3.83 9.45
CA ALA A 111 -7.48 -4.18 8.10
C ALA A 111 -6.35 -4.63 7.18
N ILE A 112 -5.19 -3.96 7.23
CA ILE A 112 -4.02 -4.38 6.47
C ILE A 112 -3.54 -5.76 6.92
N PHE A 113 -3.42 -6.01 8.22
CA PHE A 113 -2.97 -7.30 8.73
C PHE A 113 -3.94 -8.44 8.44
N THR A 114 -5.24 -8.23 8.64
CA THR A 114 -6.27 -9.20 8.27
C THR A 114 -6.24 -9.49 6.77
N HIS A 115 -6.11 -8.47 5.92
CA HIS A 115 -5.94 -8.68 4.48
C HIS A 115 -4.73 -9.56 4.17
N ARG A 116 -3.58 -9.30 4.81
CA ARG A 116 -2.35 -10.10 4.59
C ARG A 116 -2.52 -11.55 5.01
N GLU A 117 -3.18 -11.83 6.12
CA GLU A 117 -3.49 -13.20 6.56
C GLU A 117 -4.37 -13.95 5.55
N ILE A 118 -5.39 -13.28 5.01
CA ILE A 118 -6.28 -13.84 3.99
C ILE A 118 -5.52 -14.04 2.67
N LEU A 119 -4.67 -13.09 2.29
CA LEU A 119 -3.83 -13.16 1.09
C LEU A 119 -2.90 -14.38 1.14
N LEU A 120 -2.24 -14.61 2.28
CA LEU A 120 -1.36 -15.76 2.47
C LEU A 120 -2.11 -17.10 2.40
N SER A 121 -3.36 -17.10 2.88
CA SER A 121 -4.22 -18.29 2.85
C SER A 121 -4.74 -18.60 1.44
N PHE A 122 -5.03 -17.59 0.63
CA PHE A 122 -5.60 -17.79 -0.71
C PHE A 122 -5.15 -16.71 -1.73
N PRO A 123 -3.91 -16.76 -2.24
CA PRO A 123 -3.34 -15.70 -3.08
C PRO A 123 -4.06 -15.52 -4.43
N ALA A 124 -4.64 -16.58 -4.97
CA ALA A 124 -5.33 -16.56 -6.28
C ALA A 124 -6.53 -15.58 -6.32
N ALA A 125 -7.21 -15.33 -5.20
CA ALA A 125 -8.33 -14.37 -5.14
C ALA A 125 -7.92 -12.90 -5.12
N HIS A 126 -6.62 -12.58 -5.00
CA HIS A 126 -6.19 -11.23 -4.63
C HIS A 126 -5.53 -10.43 -5.77
N HIS A 127 -5.74 -10.85 -7.03
CA HIS A 127 -5.17 -10.20 -8.22
C HIS A 127 -5.61 -8.74 -8.43
N GLN A 128 -6.75 -8.33 -7.85
CA GLN A 128 -7.24 -6.94 -7.91
C GLN A 128 -7.07 -6.17 -6.58
N CYS A 129 -6.43 -6.76 -5.56
CA CYS A 129 -6.32 -6.10 -4.25
C CYS A 129 -5.42 -4.87 -4.28
N ALA A 130 -4.37 -4.85 -5.10
CA ALA A 130 -3.53 -3.65 -5.28
C ALA A 130 -4.37 -2.44 -5.74
N ARG A 131 -5.28 -2.66 -6.71
CA ARG A 131 -6.22 -1.63 -7.15
C ARG A 131 -7.24 -1.29 -6.06
N GLY A 132 -7.82 -2.30 -5.40
CA GLY A 132 -8.75 -2.09 -4.30
C GLY A 132 -8.19 -1.21 -3.17
N PHE A 133 -6.95 -1.43 -2.74
CA PHE A 133 -6.29 -0.56 -1.76
C PHE A 133 -6.02 0.85 -2.27
N SER A 134 -5.68 0.99 -3.55
CA SER A 134 -5.47 2.31 -4.17
C SER A 134 -6.78 3.10 -4.17
N ASP A 135 -7.90 2.45 -4.48
CA ASP A 135 -9.24 3.04 -4.41
C ASP A 135 -9.59 3.44 -2.96
N LEU A 136 -9.33 2.57 -1.97
CA LEU A 136 -9.55 2.89 -0.54
C LEU A 136 -8.77 4.15 -0.12
N ALA A 137 -7.49 4.23 -0.50
CA ALA A 137 -6.67 5.41 -0.24
C ALA A 137 -7.24 6.66 -0.90
N TYR A 138 -7.66 6.57 -2.17
CA TYR A 138 -8.25 7.70 -2.89
C TYR A 138 -9.58 8.17 -2.29
N MET A 139 -10.43 7.26 -1.82
CA MET A 139 -11.68 7.61 -1.15
C MET A 139 -11.47 8.22 0.24
N LEU A 140 -10.43 7.79 0.97
CA LEU A 140 -10.05 8.41 2.24
C LEU A 140 -9.48 9.82 2.03
N GLU A 141 -8.67 10.02 0.98
CA GLU A 141 -8.09 11.33 0.65
C GLU A 141 -9.15 12.37 0.27
N GLN A 142 -10.27 11.95 -0.34
CA GLN A 142 -11.39 12.83 -0.68
C GLN A 142 -12.32 13.16 0.50
N ARG A 143 -12.14 12.50 1.65
CA ARG A 143 -13.00 12.69 2.79
C ARG A 143 -12.80 14.09 3.37
N ALA A 144 -13.91 14.74 3.75
CA ALA A 144 -13.84 16.00 4.46
C ALA A 144 -13.08 15.83 5.78
N TRP A 145 -12.10 16.71 5.98
CA TRP A 145 -11.31 16.74 7.21
C TRP A 145 -12.20 16.86 8.44
N ARG A 146 -11.91 16.06 9.47
CA ARG A 146 -12.52 16.15 10.79
C ARG A 146 -11.49 15.87 11.88
N ALA A 147 -11.66 16.46 13.05
CA ALA A 147 -10.74 16.29 14.18
C ALA A 147 -10.68 14.84 14.71
N ASP A 148 -11.76 14.07 14.55
CA ASP A 148 -11.85 12.64 14.88
C ASP A 148 -11.28 11.71 13.78
N ARG A 149 -10.63 12.29 12.76
CA ARG A 149 -10.11 11.59 11.57
C ARG A 149 -8.71 12.10 11.18
N GLU A 150 -7.93 12.57 12.15
CA GLU A 150 -6.57 13.07 11.89
C GLU A 150 -5.66 12.01 11.23
N ALA A 151 -5.92 10.73 11.57
CA ALA A 151 -5.19 9.58 11.09
C ALA A 151 -5.56 9.18 9.64
N ASP A 152 -6.50 9.86 8.98
CA ASP A 152 -6.83 9.59 7.57
C ASP A 152 -5.59 9.72 6.68
N THR A 153 -4.71 10.70 6.98
CA THR A 153 -3.46 10.89 6.23
C THR A 153 -2.51 9.70 6.38
N GLU A 154 -2.34 9.18 7.60
CA GLU A 154 -1.55 7.99 7.87
C GLU A 154 -2.17 6.76 7.18
N ALA A 155 -3.48 6.57 7.32
CA ALA A 155 -4.21 5.47 6.70
C ALA A 155 -4.07 5.47 5.16
N VAL A 156 -4.16 6.64 4.52
CA VAL A 156 -3.92 6.81 3.08
C VAL A 156 -2.52 6.34 2.70
N THR A 157 -1.49 6.76 3.45
CA THR A 157 -0.11 6.32 3.16
C THR A 157 0.07 4.82 3.36
N ALA A 158 -0.53 4.25 4.41
CA ALA A 158 -0.47 2.83 4.71
C ALA A 158 -1.15 1.99 3.62
N PHE A 159 -2.34 2.39 3.15
CA PHE A 159 -3.04 1.69 2.06
C PHE A 159 -2.31 1.82 0.71
N ARG A 160 -1.72 2.97 0.40
CA ARG A 160 -0.88 3.11 -0.81
C ARG A 160 0.35 2.20 -0.74
N HIS A 161 1.00 2.13 0.42
CA HIS A 161 2.14 1.24 0.62
C HIS A 161 1.75 -0.24 0.48
N GLU A 162 0.59 -0.62 1.03
CA GLU A 162 0.08 -1.99 0.90
C GLU A 162 -0.26 -2.33 -0.56
N ALA A 163 -0.89 -1.40 -1.30
CA ALA A 163 -1.15 -1.57 -2.72
C ALA A 163 0.13 -1.86 -3.52
N TRP A 164 1.19 -1.10 -3.25
CA TRP A 164 2.51 -1.32 -3.87
C TRP A 164 3.10 -2.68 -3.48
N THR A 165 3.02 -3.05 -2.21
CA THR A 165 3.53 -4.34 -1.69
C THR A 165 2.84 -5.53 -2.38
N ILE A 166 1.51 -5.45 -2.54
CA ILE A 166 0.72 -6.49 -3.24
C ILE A 166 1.09 -6.53 -4.72
N ALA A 167 1.22 -5.38 -5.37
CA ALA A 167 1.62 -5.32 -6.77
C ALA A 167 3.00 -5.95 -6.99
N ALA A 168 3.96 -5.68 -6.11
CA ALA A 168 5.30 -6.26 -6.18
C ALA A 168 5.29 -7.79 -5.96
N THR A 169 4.46 -8.29 -5.06
CA THR A 169 4.41 -9.73 -4.76
C THR A 169 3.67 -10.54 -5.82
N ILE A 170 2.54 -10.04 -6.34
CA ILE A 170 1.70 -10.77 -7.31
C ILE A 170 2.22 -10.61 -8.75
N SER A 171 2.89 -9.48 -9.08
CA SER A 171 3.39 -9.21 -10.44
C SER A 171 4.75 -9.83 -10.74
N THR A 172 5.26 -10.74 -9.91
CA THR A 172 6.42 -11.55 -10.28
C THR A 172 5.92 -12.78 -11.05
N PRO A 173 5.84 -12.75 -12.39
CA PRO A 173 5.72 -13.99 -13.12
C PRO A 173 7.00 -14.75 -12.81
N SER A 174 6.87 -15.85 -12.06
CA SER A 174 7.90 -16.87 -12.00
C SER A 174 8.16 -17.30 -13.45
N LYS A 175 9.17 -16.70 -14.08
CA LYS A 175 9.76 -17.12 -15.35
C LYS A 175 10.52 -18.42 -15.09
N GLN A 176 9.82 -19.43 -14.59
CA GLN A 176 10.30 -20.77 -14.31
C GLN A 176 9.16 -21.76 -14.50
N ARG A 177 8.84 -22.06 -15.77
CA ARG A 177 8.65 -23.43 -16.29
C ARG A 177 8.14 -23.40 -17.73
N ALA A 178 9.08 -23.15 -18.64
CA ALA A 178 9.01 -23.70 -19.99
C ALA A 178 10.31 -24.47 -20.24
N GLU A 179 10.60 -25.47 -19.38
CA GLU A 179 11.50 -26.62 -19.65
C GLU A 179 11.75 -27.40 -18.34
N SER A 180 11.02 -28.50 -18.16
CA SER A 180 11.47 -29.75 -17.49
C SER A 180 10.26 -30.67 -17.25
N SER A 181 10.04 -31.50 -18.26
CA SER A 181 9.68 -32.92 -18.15
C SER A 181 8.66 -33.37 -17.11
N ASN A 182 7.50 -33.79 -17.62
CA ASN A 182 6.95 -35.14 -17.41
C ASN A 182 7.19 -35.75 -16.02
N ALA A 183 6.39 -35.37 -15.03
CA ALA A 183 6.16 -36.19 -13.85
C ALA A 183 4.66 -36.16 -13.54
N LYS A 184 3.96 -37.22 -13.95
CA LYS A 184 2.61 -37.54 -13.49
C LYS A 184 2.70 -37.81 -11.98
N SER A 185 2.46 -36.81 -11.12
CA SER A 185 2.19 -37.07 -9.70
C SER A 185 0.71 -37.40 -9.55
N SER A 186 0.40 -38.68 -9.64
CA SER A 186 -0.90 -39.22 -9.24
C SER A 186 -0.98 -39.19 -7.72
N PHE A 187 -1.41 -38.07 -7.14
CA PHE A 187 -1.85 -38.04 -5.74
C PHE A 187 -3.25 -38.66 -5.65
N ALA A 188 -3.30 -39.99 -5.59
CA ALA A 188 -4.48 -40.69 -5.14
C ALA A 188 -4.54 -40.58 -3.61
N CYS A 189 -5.51 -39.82 -3.11
CA CYS A 189 -5.89 -39.84 -1.70
C CYS A 189 -6.57 -41.19 -1.41
N LEU A 190 -5.79 -42.18 -0.97
CA LEU A 190 -6.30 -43.46 -0.48
C LEU A 190 -6.87 -43.25 0.93
N MET A 191 -8.19 -43.15 1.03
CA MET A 191 -8.89 -43.22 2.31
C MET A 191 -8.85 -44.68 2.80
N PRO A 192 -8.37 -44.96 4.03
CA PRO A 192 -8.44 -46.29 4.61
C PRO A 192 -9.90 -46.66 4.92
N ALA A 193 -10.34 -47.81 4.41
CA ALA A 193 -11.61 -48.40 4.78
C ALA A 193 -11.53 -48.92 6.22
N MET A 194 -12.41 -48.42 7.08
CA MET A 194 -12.61 -48.90 8.45
C MET A 194 -13.52 -50.13 8.38
N TYR A 195 -13.02 -51.29 8.85
CA TYR A 195 -13.81 -52.50 9.10
C TYR A 195 -13.99 -52.68 10.60
#